data_AF-X8JDU6-F1
#
_entry.id   AF-X8JDU6-F1
#
_cell.length_a   1.000
_cell.length_b   1.000
_cell.length_c   1.000
_cell.angle_alpha   90.00
_cell.angle_beta   90.00
_cell.angle_gamma   90.00
#
_symmetry.space_group_name_H-M   'P 1'
#
loop_
_entity.id
_entity.type
_entity.pdbx_description
1 polymer ?
#
loop_
_entity_poly.entity_id
_entity_poly.type
_entity_poly.pdbx_seq_one_letter_code
_entity_poly.pdbx_strand_id
1 'polypeptide(L)'
;MADRLNNLPGMSCAPAVGALYLFPALHLSKNAVKAAQDAGHTPDNFYANALLDETGICAVSGTGFGQKDGEAHFRLTCLCDGVDEYVGKLEKFHRGFMEKYKD
;
A
#
# COMPACT_ATOMS: atom_id res chain seq x y z
N MET A 1 0.08 14.36 -1.69
CA MET A 1 0.20 12.88 -1.78
C MET A 1 -0.92 12.15 -1.05
N ALA A 2 -1.22 12.47 0.22
CA ALA A 2 -2.32 11.81 0.94
C ALA A 2 -3.66 11.83 0.17
N ASP A 3 -4.05 12.97 -0.41
CA ASP A 3 -5.28 13.08 -1.22
C ASP A 3 -5.30 12.15 -2.44
N ARG A 4 -4.15 11.98 -3.09
CA ARG A 4 -4.01 11.04 -4.22
C ARG A 4 -4.20 9.60 -3.76
N LEU A 5 -3.64 9.24 -2.61
CA LEU A 5 -3.83 7.92 -2.00
C LEU A 5 -5.28 7.70 -1.55
N ASN A 6 -5.95 8.73 -1.02
CA ASN A 6 -7.37 8.69 -0.63
C ASN A 6 -8.32 8.52 -1.84
N ASN A 7 -7.88 8.87 -3.04
CA ASN A 7 -8.65 8.68 -4.28
C ASN A 7 -8.47 7.29 -4.91
N LEU A 8 -7.68 6.40 -4.27
CA LEU A 8 -7.49 5.03 -4.72
C LEU A 8 -8.51 4.09 -4.03
N PRO A 9 -9.09 3.13 -4.79
CA PRO A 9 -10.13 2.26 -4.26
C PRO A 9 -9.59 1.36 -3.15
N GLY A 10 -10.25 1.36 -1.99
CA GLY A 10 -9.80 0.54 -0.87
C GLY A 10 -8.51 1.05 -0.22
N MET A 11 -8.20 2.35 -0.34
CA MET A 11 -7.11 2.96 0.41
C MET A 11 -7.58 4.22 1.13
N SER A 12 -7.10 4.42 2.35
CA SER A 12 -7.29 5.65 3.12
C SER A 12 -5.98 6.06 3.78
N CYS A 13 -5.69 7.35 3.83
CA CYS A 13 -4.45 7.90 4.34
C CYS A 13 -4.73 9.20 5.08
N ALA A 14 -4.31 9.25 6.35
CA ALA A 14 -4.31 10.50 7.10
C ALA A 14 -3.32 11.51 6.47
N PRO A 15 -3.60 12.82 6.54
CA PRO A 15 -2.63 13.82 6.12
C PRO A 15 -1.39 13.77 7.02
N ALA A 16 -0.21 13.88 6.42
CA ALA A 16 1.01 14.11 7.18
C ALA A 16 1.06 15.58 7.65
N VAL A 17 0.84 15.80 8.94
CA VAL A 17 0.98 17.13 9.57
C VAL A 17 2.43 17.46 9.98
N GLY A 18 3.34 16.50 9.81
CA GLY A 18 4.77 16.59 10.12
C GLY A 18 5.50 15.30 9.76
N ALA A 19 6.78 15.21 10.13
CA ALA A 19 7.67 14.09 9.77
C ALA A 19 7.78 13.87 8.25
N LEU A 20 8.24 12.68 7.85
CA LEU A 20 8.68 12.35 6.49
C LEU A 20 7.89 11.19 5.87
N TYR A 21 6.82 10.75 6.53
CA TYR A 21 6.14 9.49 6.22
C TYR A 21 4.62 9.63 6.12
N LEU A 22 4.04 8.84 5.23
CA LEU A 22 2.62 8.51 5.21
C LEU A 22 2.44 7.06 5.65
N PHE A 23 1.27 6.76 6.21
CA PHE A 23 0.91 5.43 6.66
C PHE A 23 -0.50 5.06 6.15
N PRO A 24 -0.64 4.74 4.86
CA PRO A 24 -1.94 4.42 4.29
C PRO A 24 -2.46 3.07 4.81
N ALA A 25 -3.76 3.01 5.08
CA ALA A 25 -4.50 1.79 5.36
C ALA A 25 -4.99 1.17 4.04
N LEU A 26 -4.85 -0.15 3.94
CA LEU A 26 -5.25 -0.98 2.81
C LEU A 26 -6.49 -1.78 3.19
N HIS A 27 -7.59 -1.51 2.50
CA HIS A 27 -8.86 -2.24 2.59
C HIS A 27 -8.91 -3.26 1.44
N LEU A 28 -8.16 -4.34 1.60
CA LEU A 28 -8.00 -5.38 0.59
C LEU A 28 -9.24 -6.28 0.47
N SER A 29 -9.50 -6.78 -0.73
CA SER A 29 -10.55 -7.76 -1.02
C SER A 29 -10.27 -9.12 -0.34
N LYS A 30 -11.29 -9.98 -0.26
CA LYS A 30 -11.12 -11.34 0.31
C LYS A 30 -10.16 -12.16 -0.53
N ASN A 31 -10.24 -12.03 -1.86
CA ASN A 31 -9.34 -12.72 -2.78
C ASN A 31 -7.88 -12.28 -2.60
N ALA A 32 -7.61 -10.99 -2.36
CA ALA A 32 -6.23 -10.51 -2.09
C ALA A 32 -5.71 -11.02 -0.74
N VAL A 33 -6.53 -11.00 0.30
CA VAL A 33 -6.17 -11.53 1.63
C VAL A 33 -5.89 -13.03 1.55
N LYS A 34 -6.71 -13.79 0.83
CA LYS A 34 -6.49 -15.21 0.60
C LYS A 34 -5.20 -15.48 -0.17
N ALA A 35 -4.93 -14.74 -1.24
CA ALA A 35 -3.70 -14.88 -2.01
C ALA A 35 -2.44 -14.61 -1.15
N ALA A 36 -2.51 -13.62 -0.24
CA ALA A 36 -1.45 -13.37 0.72
C ALA A 36 -1.22 -14.56 1.66
N GLN A 37 -2.31 -15.13 2.21
CA GLN A 37 -2.25 -16.29 3.09
C GLN A 37 -1.69 -17.54 2.38
N ASP A 38 -2.15 -17.80 1.15
CA ASP A 38 -1.68 -18.92 0.33
C ASP A 38 -0.18 -18.77 -0.01
N ALA A 39 0.31 -17.53 -0.11
CA ALA A 39 1.73 -17.20 -0.29
C ALA A 39 2.54 -17.16 1.03
N GLY A 40 1.93 -17.43 2.18
CA GLY A 40 2.61 -17.40 3.49
C GLY A 40 2.98 -16.00 3.97
N HIS A 41 2.25 -14.97 3.51
CA HIS A 41 2.49 -13.57 3.85
C HIS A 41 1.30 -12.93 4.57
N THR A 42 1.57 -11.93 5.41
CA THR A 42 0.53 -11.00 5.86
C THR A 42 0.05 -10.15 4.68
N PRO A 43 -1.21 -9.64 4.68
CA PRO A 43 -1.76 -8.94 3.53
C PRO A 43 -0.96 -7.71 3.09
N ASP A 44 -0.43 -6.96 4.05
CA ASP A 44 0.45 -5.82 3.83
C ASP A 44 1.85 -6.19 3.32
N ASN A 45 2.48 -7.27 3.82
CA ASN A 45 3.74 -7.79 3.25
C ASN A 45 3.53 -8.22 1.80
N PHE A 46 2.44 -8.92 1.53
CA PHE A 46 2.11 -9.37 0.18
C PHE A 46 1.95 -8.18 -0.78
N TYR A 47 1.21 -7.16 -0.35
CA TYR A 47 1.06 -5.93 -1.12
C TYR A 47 2.39 -5.18 -1.31
N ALA A 48 3.20 -5.03 -0.26
CA ALA A 48 4.50 -4.35 -0.33
C ALA A 48 5.50 -5.06 -1.25
N ASN A 49 5.54 -6.40 -1.20
CA ASN A 49 6.39 -7.20 -2.10
C ASN A 49 5.92 -7.08 -3.55
N ALA A 50 4.60 -7.17 -3.79
CA ALA A 50 4.06 -7.01 -5.14
C ALA A 50 4.33 -5.61 -5.72
N LEU A 51 4.25 -4.57 -4.87
CA LEU A 51 4.59 -3.19 -5.25
C LEU A 51 6.06 -3.09 -5.66
N LEU A 52 6.96 -3.69 -4.88
CA LEU A 52 8.39 -3.73 -5.16
C LEU A 52 8.67 -4.45 -6.49
N ASP A 53 8.10 -5.63 -6.69
CA ASP A 53 8.33 -6.46 -7.87
C ASP A 53 7.88 -5.77 -9.18
N GLU A 54 6.73 -5.09 -9.17
CA GLU A 54 6.19 -4.45 -10.38
C GLU A 54 6.81 -3.08 -10.68
N THR A 55 7.13 -2.31 -9.64
CA THR A 55 7.46 -0.88 -9.80
C THR A 55 8.88 -0.50 -9.36
N GLY A 56 9.56 -1.39 -8.64
CA GLY A 56 10.81 -1.09 -7.94
C GLY A 56 10.63 -0.26 -6.67
N ILE A 57 9.39 0.06 -6.27
CA ILE A 57 9.10 0.85 -5.07
C ILE A 57 9.21 -0.03 -3.82
N CYS A 58 10.25 0.21 -3.03
CA CYS A 58 10.40 -0.44 -1.73
C CYS A 58 9.60 0.30 -0.65
N ALA A 59 8.51 -0.32 -0.20
CA ALA A 59 7.71 0.14 0.92
C ALA A 59 7.88 -0.78 2.13
N VAL A 60 7.61 -0.27 3.34
CA VAL A 60 7.71 -1.09 4.56
C VAL A 60 6.30 -1.50 5.00
N SER A 61 6.08 -2.81 5.16
CA SER A 61 4.83 -3.36 5.66
C SER A 61 4.45 -2.85 7.06
N GLY A 62 3.16 -2.60 7.28
CA GLY A 62 2.58 -2.15 8.54
C GLY A 62 2.80 -3.13 9.70
N THR A 63 2.89 -4.42 9.39
CA THR A 63 3.12 -5.50 10.38
C THR A 63 4.38 -5.25 11.21
N GLY A 64 5.42 -4.64 10.63
CA GLY A 64 6.65 -4.31 11.36
C GLY A 64 6.52 -3.17 12.38
N PHE A 65 5.42 -2.41 12.35
CA PHE A 65 5.19 -1.24 13.20
C PHE A 65 4.19 -1.50 14.33
N GLY A 66 3.53 -2.65 14.32
CA GLY A 66 2.34 -2.91 15.12
C GLY A 66 1.11 -2.20 14.53
N GLN A 67 0.03 -2.95 14.36
CA GLN A 67 -1.26 -2.46 13.88
C GLN A 67 -2.37 -3.32 14.48
N LYS A 68 -3.61 -2.86 14.38
CA LYS A 68 -4.76 -3.60 14.91
C LYS A 68 -5.01 -4.87 14.10
N ASP A 69 -5.45 -5.93 14.78
CA ASP A 69 -5.78 -7.20 14.13
C ASP A 69 -6.82 -7.03 13.02
N GLY A 70 -6.54 -7.63 11.87
CA GLY A 70 -7.38 -7.54 10.68
C GLY A 70 -7.16 -6.29 9.84
N GLU A 71 -6.34 -5.33 10.28
CA GLU A 71 -5.96 -4.17 9.48
C GLU A 71 -4.63 -4.42 8.75
N ALA A 72 -4.47 -3.77 7.61
CA ALA A 72 -3.24 -3.79 6.82
C ALA A 72 -2.84 -2.36 6.48
N HIS A 73 -1.56 -2.04 6.69
CA HIS A 73 -1.00 -0.73 6.38
C HIS A 73 0.34 -0.89 5.70
N PHE A 74 0.87 0.19 5.15
CA PHE A 74 2.28 0.26 4.77
C PHE A 74 2.83 1.66 5.03
N ARG A 75 4.13 1.78 5.22
CA ARG A 75 4.80 3.07 5.38
C ARG A 75 5.48 3.46 4.08
N LEU A 76 5.28 4.72 3.73
CA LEU A 76 5.83 5.33 2.53
C LEU A 76 6.50 6.66 2.88
N THR A 77 7.63 6.97 2.24
CA THR A 77 8.33 8.25 2.40
C THR A 77 7.83 9.27 1.40
N CYS A 78 7.56 10.51 1.85
CA CYS A 78 6.97 11.57 1.04
C CYS A 78 7.93 12.74 0.72
N LEU A 79 9.26 12.49 0.72
CA LEU A 79 10.30 13.54 0.61
C LEU A 79 11.16 13.52 -0.66
N CYS A 80 10.99 12.57 -1.57
CA CYS A 80 11.89 12.44 -2.71
C CYS A 80 11.55 13.42 -3.85
N ASP A 81 12.56 14.01 -4.49
CA ASP A 81 12.36 14.61 -5.82
C ASP A 81 11.76 13.54 -6.76
N GLY A 82 10.80 13.96 -7.59
CA GLY A 82 10.06 13.01 -8.44
C GLY A 82 8.89 12.29 -7.76
N VAL A 83 8.39 12.80 -6.60
CA VAL A 83 7.17 12.29 -5.94
C VAL A 83 6.04 12.04 -6.94
N ASP A 84 5.85 12.89 -7.95
CA ASP A 84 4.72 12.73 -8.88
C ASP A 84 4.82 11.48 -9.75
N GLU A 85 6.00 11.16 -10.29
CA GLU A 85 6.23 9.94 -11.08
C GLU A 85 6.10 8.70 -10.18
N TYR A 86 6.71 8.77 -9.00
CA TYR A 86 6.65 7.74 -7.98
C TYR A 86 5.21 7.40 -7.57
N VAL A 87 4.41 8.42 -7.24
CA VAL A 87 2.99 8.25 -6.89
C VAL A 87 2.21 7.75 -8.10
N GLY A 88 2.52 8.19 -9.32
CA GLY A 88 1.88 7.70 -10.53
C GLY A 88 2.10 6.20 -10.76
N LYS A 89 3.33 5.71 -10.55
CA LYS A 89 3.65 4.28 -10.59
C LYS A 89 2.86 3.50 -9.53
N LEU A 90 2.82 4.01 -8.30
CA LEU A 90 2.05 3.41 -7.21
C LEU A 90 0.55 3.37 -7.52
N GLU A 91 -0.03 4.45 -8.04
CA GLU A 91 -1.45 4.51 -8.42
C GLU A 91 -1.79 3.48 -9.50
N LYS A 92 -0.95 3.36 -10.54
CA LYS A 92 -1.14 2.39 -11.61
C LYS A 92 -1.06 0.96 -11.07
N PHE A 93 -0.03 0.65 -10.30
CA PHE A 93 0.14 -0.64 -9.64
C PHE A 93 -1.09 -0.96 -8.77
N HIS A 94 -1.49 -0.03 -7.89
CA HIS A 94 -2.57 -0.26 -6.94
C HIS A 94 -3.88 -0.59 -7.64
N ARG A 95 -4.23 0.16 -8.70
CA ARG A 95 -5.45 -0.13 -9.50
C ARG A 95 -5.37 -1.51 -10.17
N GLY A 96 -4.21 -1.87 -10.72
CA GLY A 96 -3.99 -3.19 -11.32
C GLY A 96 -4.08 -4.32 -10.29
N PHE A 97 -3.48 -4.13 -9.11
CA PHE A 97 -3.53 -5.08 -8.00
C PHE A 97 -4.97 -5.30 -7.52
N MET A 98 -5.73 -4.23 -7.31
CA MET A 98 -7.12 -4.31 -6.86
C MET A 98 -8.02 -4.99 -7.90
N GLU A 99 -7.79 -4.78 -9.19
CA GLU A 99 -8.53 -5.49 -10.24
C GLU A 99 -8.14 -6.97 -10.34
N LYS A 100 -6.83 -7.28 -10.24
CA LYS A 100 -6.31 -8.66 -10.29
C LYS A 100 -6.90 -9.54 -9.20
N TYR A 101 -7.12 -8.98 -8.01
CA TYR A 101 -7.66 -9.69 -6.86
C TYR A 101 -9.07 -9.26 -6.48
N LYS A 102 -9.85 -8.72 -7.42
CA LYS A 102 -11.23 -8.32 -7.16
C LYS A 102 -12.08 -9.51 -6.69
N ASP A 103 -13.07 -9.25 -5.82
CA ASP A 103 -14.05 -10.24 -5.38
C ASP A 103 -15.08 -10.58 -6.47
#